data_AF-W2X0I8-F1
#
_entry.id   AF-W2X0I8-F1
#
_cell.length_a   1.000
_cell.length_b   1.000
_cell.length_c   1.000
_cell.angle_alpha   90.00
_cell.angle_beta   90.00
_cell.angle_gamma   90.00
#
_symmetry.space_group_name_H-M   'P 1'
#
loop_
_entity.id
_entity.type
_entity.pdbx_description
1 polymer ?
#
loop_
_entity_poly.entity_id
_entity_poly.type
_entity_poly.pdbx_seq_one_letter_code
_entity_poly.pdbx_strand_id
1 'polypeptide(L)'
;MDSDGDVHPSTNYRGAVQHAKTDFVPDVSSLFCQNLKMDLAIDDCDARIIRYYESFNAVVEDNILYGLLGADNVTEAGRKSCITATTY
;
A
#
# COMPACT_ATOMS: atom_id res chain seq x y z
N MET A 1 40.68 49.22 -0.77
CA MET A 1 39.62 49.70 0.13
C MET A 1 38.47 50.05 -0.77
N ASP A 2 37.66 49.06 -1.12
CA ASP A 2 36.32 49.25 -1.66
C ASP A 2 35.50 48.11 -1.06
N SER A 3 34.68 48.51 -0.12
CA SER A 3 33.70 47.69 0.56
C SER A 3 32.47 47.62 -0.33
N ASP A 4 31.98 46.43 -0.62
CA ASP A 4 30.54 46.20 -0.81
C ASP A 4 30.27 44.72 -0.49
N GLY A 5 29.99 44.50 0.80
CA GLY A 5 29.42 43.25 1.26
C GLY A 5 27.94 43.25 0.88
N ASP A 6 27.61 42.53 -0.19
CA ASP A 6 26.21 42.23 -0.48
C ASP A 6 25.81 40.94 0.23
N VAL A 7 24.86 41.12 1.14
CA VAL A 7 24.29 40.14 2.04
C VAL A 7 23.29 39.29 1.26
N HIS A 8 23.53 37.98 1.27
CA HIS A 8 22.59 36.85 1.11
C HIS A 8 21.25 37.10 0.39
N PRO A 9 20.87 36.13 -0.45
CA PRO A 9 19.80 35.26 0.06
C PRO A 9 20.35 33.86 0.33
N SER A 10 20.20 33.43 1.59
CA SER A 10 20.10 32.02 1.92
C SER A 10 18.80 31.62 1.26
N THR A 11 18.85 31.28 -0.03
CA THR A 11 17.78 30.47 -0.58
C THR A 11 17.92 29.14 0.12
N ASN A 12 17.13 29.06 1.19
CA ASN A 12 16.76 27.86 1.88
C ASN A 12 16.21 26.93 0.81
N TYR A 13 17.10 26.16 0.18
CA TYR A 13 16.74 24.88 -0.38
C TYR A 13 16.44 23.99 0.82
N ARG A 14 15.32 24.29 1.50
CA ARG A 14 14.51 23.29 2.15
C ARG A 14 14.06 22.45 0.98
N GLY A 15 14.94 21.52 0.58
CA GLY A 15 14.53 20.32 -0.08
C GLY A 15 13.48 19.76 0.84
N ALA A 16 12.22 20.10 0.54
CA ALA A 16 11.15 19.18 0.80
C ALA A 16 11.65 17.92 0.10
N VAL A 17 12.22 17.01 0.89
CA VAL A 17 12.29 15.61 0.55
C VAL A 17 10.82 15.25 0.36
N GLN A 18 10.34 15.48 -0.87
CA GLN A 18 9.18 14.79 -1.36
C GLN A 18 9.65 13.35 -1.27
N HIS A 19 9.18 12.64 -0.25
CA HIS A 19 9.36 11.20 -0.14
C HIS A 19 8.87 10.64 -1.46
N ALA A 20 9.81 10.41 -2.36
CA ALA A 20 9.55 9.68 -3.57
C ALA A 20 9.18 8.29 -3.06
N LYS A 21 7.87 8.00 -3.03
CA LYS A 21 7.31 6.65 -2.89
C LYS A 21 7.63 5.88 -4.15
N THR A 22 8.91 5.79 -4.49
CA THR A 22 9.42 5.13 -5.66
C THR A 22 10.39 4.09 -5.14
N ASP A 23 9.96 2.83 -5.30
CA ASP A 23 10.76 1.61 -5.23
C ASP A 23 10.96 0.94 -3.88
N PHE A 24 10.43 1.46 -2.77
CA PHE A 24 10.39 0.66 -1.54
C PHE A 24 9.23 -0.33 -1.63
N VAL A 25 9.52 -1.59 -1.95
CA VAL A 25 8.58 -2.69 -1.70
C VAL A 25 8.40 -2.73 -0.18
N PRO A 26 7.23 -2.31 0.35
CA PRO A 26 7.02 -2.38 1.79
C PRO A 26 7.13 -3.84 2.22
N ASP A 27 7.58 -4.08 3.46
CA ASP A 27 7.35 -5.38 4.08
C ASP A 27 5.84 -5.63 4.07
N VAL A 28 5.38 -6.39 3.06
CA VAL A 28 3.97 -6.59 2.75
C VAL A 28 3.28 -7.25 3.94
N SER A 29 3.97 -8.16 4.63
CA SER A 29 3.46 -8.80 5.83
C SER A 29 3.22 -7.77 6.94
N SER A 30 4.20 -6.92 7.22
CA SER A 30 4.07 -5.87 8.24
C SER A 30 3.01 -4.82 7.86
N LEU A 31 2.93 -4.46 6.58
CA LEU A 31 1.94 -3.50 6.06
C LEU A 31 0.51 -3.99 6.35
N PHE A 32 0.19 -5.24 6.00
CA PHE A 32 -1.13 -5.81 6.27
C PHE A 32 -1.35 -6.02 7.77
N CYS A 33 -0.37 -6.51 8.53
CA CYS A 33 -0.53 -6.67 9.98
C CYS A 33 -0.86 -5.35 10.72
N GLN A 34 -0.30 -4.24 10.24
CA GLN A 34 -0.53 -2.92 10.83
C GLN A 34 -1.86 -2.31 10.39
N ASN A 35 -2.19 -2.41 9.10
CA ASN A 35 -3.27 -1.62 8.49
C ASN A 35 -4.54 -2.41 8.19
N LEU A 36 -4.49 -3.74 8.23
CA LEU A 36 -5.63 -4.60 7.90
C LEU A 36 -6.00 -5.46 9.11
N LYS A 37 -7.10 -5.09 9.76
CA LYS A 37 -7.65 -5.81 10.91
C LYS A 37 -9.14 -5.97 10.74
N MET A 38 -9.63 -7.15 11.12
CA MET A 38 -11.07 -7.41 11.18
C MET A 38 -11.65 -6.61 12.35
N ASP A 39 -12.67 -5.81 12.09
CA ASP A 39 -13.42 -5.15 13.14
C ASP A 39 -14.44 -6.12 13.73
N LEU A 40 -14.12 -6.68 14.90
CA LEU A 40 -14.98 -7.63 15.60
C LEU A 40 -16.16 -6.96 16.32
N ALA A 41 -16.24 -5.63 16.35
CA ALA A 41 -17.41 -4.92 16.86
C ALA A 41 -18.58 -4.96 15.88
N ILE A 42 -18.33 -5.29 14.61
CA ILE A 42 -19.38 -5.53 13.61
C ILE A 42 -19.96 -6.93 13.84
N ASP A 43 -21.22 -6.96 14.29
CA ASP A 43 -21.96 -8.19 14.63
C ASP A 43 -22.38 -8.97 13.37
N ASP A 44 -22.85 -8.27 12.35
CA ASP A 44 -23.21 -8.85 11.06
C ASP A 44 -21.97 -9.39 10.34
N CYS A 45 -21.95 -10.70 10.11
CA CYS A 45 -20.78 -11.39 9.56
C CYS A 45 -20.46 -10.93 8.13
N ASP A 46 -21.49 -10.71 7.30
CA ASP A 46 -21.31 -10.33 5.91
C ASP A 46 -20.80 -8.90 5.81
N ALA A 47 -21.40 -7.97 6.54
CA ALA A 47 -20.96 -6.58 6.63
C ALA A 47 -19.52 -6.48 7.14
N ARG A 48 -19.14 -7.31 8.13
CA ARG A 48 -17.78 -7.35 8.67
C ARG A 48 -16.77 -7.78 7.61
N ILE A 49 -17.09 -8.81 6.84
CA ILE A 49 -16.23 -9.32 5.76
C ILE A 49 -16.13 -8.27 4.63
N ILE A 50 -17.25 -7.67 4.23
CA ILE A 50 -17.27 -6.60 3.21
C ILE A 50 -16.35 -5.46 3.62
N ARG A 51 -16.49 -4.96 4.85
CA ARG A 51 -15.68 -3.85 5.37
C ARG A 51 -14.19 -4.18 5.44
N TYR A 52 -13.85 -5.42 5.73
CA TYR A 52 -12.48 -5.92 5.71
C TYR A 52 -11.91 -5.92 4.28
N TYR A 53 -12.67 -6.39 3.28
CA TYR A 53 -12.25 -6.36 1.88
C TYR A 53 -12.10 -4.95 1.32
N GLU A 54 -12.98 -4.02 1.71
CA GLU A 54 -12.82 -2.60 1.35
C GLU A 54 -11.51 -2.02 1.91
N SER A 55 -11.18 -2.35 3.16
CA SER A 55 -9.93 -1.91 3.79
C SER A 55 -8.71 -2.54 3.13
N PHE A 56 -8.81 -3.81 2.73
CA PHE A 56 -7.77 -4.48 1.95
C PHE A 56 -7.53 -3.77 0.60
N ASN A 57 -8.60 -3.47 -0.14
CA ASN A 57 -8.49 -2.78 -1.43
C ASN A 57 -7.81 -1.41 -1.27
N ALA A 58 -8.20 -0.63 -0.26
CA ALA A 58 -7.55 0.65 0.04
C ALA A 58 -6.04 0.50 0.29
N VAL A 59 -5.62 -0.50 1.09
CA VAL A 59 -4.19 -0.79 1.32
C VAL A 59 -3.46 -1.16 0.03
N VAL A 60 -4.09 -1.93 -0.85
CA VAL A 60 -3.50 -2.34 -2.14
C VAL A 60 -3.40 -1.15 -3.11
N GLU A 61 -4.41 -0.30 -3.18
CA GLU A 61 -4.45 0.92 -4.01
C GLU A 61 -3.37 1.92 -3.57
N ASP A 62 -3.30 2.20 -2.28
CA ASP A 62 -2.38 3.20 -1.70
C ASP A 62 -0.90 2.84 -1.81
N ASN A 63 -0.61 1.54 -1.98
CA ASN A 63 0.75 1.00 -2.02
C ASN A 63 1.12 0.38 -3.38
N ILE A 64 0.30 0.61 -4.42
CA ILE A 64 0.56 0.14 -5.81
C ILE A 64 0.80 -1.38 -5.85
N LEU A 65 0.14 -2.13 -4.95
CA LEU A 65 0.34 -3.57 -4.83
C LEU A 65 -0.44 -4.36 -5.88
N TYR A 66 -1.29 -3.72 -6.68
CA TYR A 66 -1.99 -4.36 -7.80
C TYR A 66 -1.05 -5.02 -8.81
N GLY A 67 0.15 -4.47 -9.02
CA GLY A 67 1.15 -5.08 -9.91
C GLY A 67 1.80 -6.35 -9.34
N LEU A 68 1.74 -6.54 -8.02
CA LEU A 68 2.26 -7.71 -7.31
C LEU A 68 1.16 -8.76 -7.06
N LEU A 69 -0.08 -8.29 -6.89
CA LEU A 69 -1.25 -9.12 -6.65
C LEU A 69 -1.73 -9.74 -7.97
N GLY A 70 -1.58 -11.06 -8.13
CA GLY A 70 -1.93 -11.76 -9.37
C GLY A 70 -0.76 -11.91 -10.35
N ALA A 71 0.47 -11.56 -9.95
CA ALA A 71 1.68 -12.09 -10.59
C ALA A 71 1.81 -13.57 -10.21
N ASP A 72 1.03 -14.40 -10.87
CA ASP A 72 1.19 -15.83 -10.86
C ASP A 72 2.56 -16.16 -11.48
N ASN A 73 3.55 -16.46 -10.63
CA ASN A 73 4.56 -17.41 -11.06
C ASN A 73 3.85 -18.76 -11.23
N VAL A 74 3.18 -18.94 -12.37
CA VAL A 74 2.73 -20.24 -12.86
C VAL A 74 3.98 -21.05 -13.17
N THR A 75 4.68 -21.51 -12.13
CA THR A 75 5.21 -22.86 -12.19
C THR A 75 4.00 -23.77 -12.08
N GLU A 76 3.63 -24.31 -13.23
CA GLU A 76 2.55 -25.24 -13.61
C GLU A 76 2.13 -26.31 -12.59
N ALA A 77 2.83 -26.50 -11.47
CA ALA A 77 2.58 -27.54 -10.48
C ALA A 77 1.60 -27.16 -9.34
N GLY A 78 1.13 -25.91 -9.28
CA GLY A 78 0.52 -25.36 -8.05
C GLY A 78 -0.98 -25.07 -8.04
N ARG A 79 -1.73 -25.34 -9.11
CA ARG A 79 -3.17 -24.99 -9.16
C ARG A 79 -4.01 -25.93 -8.30
N LYS A 80 -4.00 -25.70 -6.98
CA LYS A 80 -5.03 -26.24 -6.07
C LYS A 80 -6.33 -25.46 -6.31
N SER A 81 -7.33 -26.17 -6.81
CA SER A 81 -8.66 -25.70 -7.15
C SER A 81 -9.32 -24.91 -6.00
N CYS A 82 -9.37 -23.58 -6.13
CA CYS A 82 -10.29 -22.77 -5.36
C CYS A 82 -11.62 -22.67 -6.12
N ILE A 83 -12.55 -23.53 -5.69
CA ILE A 83 -14.01 -23.34 -5.70
C ILE A 83 -14.65 -23.00 -7.06
N THR A 84 -15.25 -24.00 -7.71
CA THR A 84 -16.36 -23.75 -8.64
C THR A 84 -17.63 -23.55 -7.82
N ALA A 85 -18.15 -22.32 -7.79
CA ALA A 85 -19.48 -22.05 -7.26
C ALA A 85 -20.52 -22.71 -8.20
N THR A 86 -21.21 -23.74 -7.70
CA THR A 86 -22.38 -24.31 -8.38
C THR A 86 -23.60 -23.49 -7.99
N THR A 87 -24.19 -22.80 -8.96
CA THR A 87 -25.47 -22.08 -8.87
C THR A 87 -26.60 -23.09 -8.63
N TYR A 88 -27.50 -22.80 -7.68
CA TYR A 88 -28.77 -23.53 -7.48
C TYR A 88 -29.83 -23.11 -8.50
#